data_AF-A0A2E4L1A8-F1
#
_entry.id   AF-A0A2E4L1A8-F1
#
_cell.length_a   1.000
_cell.length_b   1.000
_cell.length_c   1.000
_cell.angle_alpha   90.00
_cell.angle_beta   90.00
_cell.angle_gamma   90.00
#
_symmetry.space_group_name_H-M   'P 1'
#
loop_
_entity.id
_entity.type
_entity.pdbx_description
1 polymer ?
#
loop_
_entity_poly.entity_id
_entity_poly.type
_entity_poly.pdbx_seq_one_letter_code
_entity_poly.pdbx_strand_id
1 'polypeptide(L)' 'MADISPAQMEMLNYAAKLTERPADMIAGDVERLRNSGYKDRAILDINQIVAYFAYVNRLADGLGVDLEDFWTKK' A
#
# COMPACT_ATOMS: atom_id res chain seq x y z
N MET A 1 -20.48 -4.35 -1.52
CA MET A 1 -19.14 -3.86 -1.90
C MET A 1 -18.72 -2.83 -0.88
N ALA A 2 -17.43 -2.68 -0.59
CA ALA A 2 -16.97 -1.67 0.36
C ALA A 2 -17.27 -0.26 -0.16
N ASP A 3 -17.64 0.65 0.73
CA ASP A 3 -17.88 2.07 0.41
C ASP A 3 -16.55 2.80 0.28
N ILE A 4 -16.02 2.87 -0.95
CA ILE A 4 -14.69 3.40 -1.28
C ILE A 4 -14.85 4.47 -2.37
N SER A 5 -14.35 5.67 -2.11
CA SER A 5 -14.34 6.76 -3.10
C SER A 5 -13.39 6.48 -4.27
N PRO A 6 -13.59 7.10 -5.45
CA PRO A 6 -12.68 6.94 -6.58
C PRO A 6 -11.22 7.28 -6.27
N ALA A 7 -10.97 8.31 -5.45
CA ALA A 7 -9.61 8.67 -5.05
C ALA A 7 -8.97 7.59 -4.16
N GLN A 8 -9.72 7.05 -3.19
CA GLN A 8 -9.23 5.93 -2.37
C GLN A 8 -8.96 4.68 -3.23
N MET A 9 -9.78 4.42 -4.24
CA MET A 9 -9.53 3.31 -5.16
C MET A 9 -8.21 3.48 -5.92
N GLU A 10 -7.90 4.68 -6.41
CA GLU A 10 -6.60 4.95 -7.06
C GLU A 10 -5.41 4.80 -6.11
N MET A 11 -5.56 5.24 -4.86
CA MET A 11 -4.57 4.97 -3.80
C MET A 11 -4.36 3.47 -3.58
N LEU A 12 -5.43 2.67 -3.52
CA LEU A 12 -5.35 1.22 -3.34
C LEU A 12 -4.73 0.52 -4.56
N ASN A 13 -5.06 0.96 -5.78
CA ASN A 13 -4.45 0.47 -7.02
C ASN A 13 -2.95 0.74 -7.05
N TYR A 14 -2.53 1.94 -6.65
CA TYR A 14 -1.12 2.29 -6.49
C TYR A 14 -0.42 1.38 -5.46
N ALA A 15 -1.04 1.19 -4.28
CA ALA A 15 -0.50 0.37 -3.21
C ALA A 15 -0.33 -1.10 -3.64
N ALA A 16 -1.33 -1.66 -4.33
CA ALA A 16 -1.27 -3.02 -4.86
C ALA A 16 -0.14 -3.18 -5.88
N LYS A 17 -0.04 -2.25 -6.85
CA LYS A 17 1.03 -2.29 -7.87
C LYS A 17 2.41 -2.20 -7.24
N LEU A 18 2.63 -1.26 -6.32
CA LEU A 18 3.92 -1.08 -5.65
C LEU A 18 4.31 -2.30 -4.80
N THR A 19 3.33 -3.02 -4.25
CA THR A 19 3.58 -4.24 -3.45
C THR A 19 3.92 -5.43 -4.33
N GLU A 20 3.13 -5.69 -5.37
CA GLU A 20 3.20 -6.89 -6.20
C GLU A 20 4.25 -6.78 -7.32
N ARG A 21 4.38 -5.60 -7.91
CA ARG A 21 5.21 -5.33 -9.09
C ARG A 21 5.99 -4.01 -8.95
N PRO A 22 6.81 -3.85 -7.91
CA PRO A 22 7.56 -2.60 -7.67
C PRO A 22 8.49 -2.23 -8.84
N ALA A 23 9.01 -3.21 -9.59
CA ALA A 23 9.87 -2.98 -10.75
C ALA A 23 9.15 -2.32 -11.94
N ASP A 24 7.81 -2.42 -11.99
CA ASP A 24 7.00 -1.88 -13.09
C ASP A 24 6.49 -0.46 -12.80
N MET A 25 6.90 0.15 -11.69
CA MET A 25 6.48 1.49 -11.29
C MET A 25 7.03 2.54 -12.26
N ILE A 26 6.15 3.46 -12.68
CA ILE A 26 6.45 4.53 -13.63
C ILE A 26 5.89 5.86 -13.11
N ALA A 27 6.39 6.98 -13.67
CA ALA A 27 5.91 8.32 -13.30
C ALA A 27 4.38 8.48 -13.45
N GLY A 28 3.77 7.81 -14.45
CA GLY A 28 2.33 7.84 -14.66
C GLY A 28 1.50 7.26 -13.50
N ASP A 29 2.07 6.42 -12.63
CA ASP A 29 1.37 5.94 -11.43
C ASP A 29 1.21 7.05 -10.39
N VAL A 30 2.22 7.91 -10.25
CA VAL A 30 2.19 9.09 -9.38
C VAL A 30 1.25 10.16 -9.95
N GLU A 31 1.26 10.37 -11.27
CA GLU A 31 0.34 11.33 -11.90
C GLU A 31 -1.14 10.94 -11.72
N ARG A 32 -1.47 9.65 -11.73
CA ARG A 32 -2.85 9.21 -11.44
C ARG A 32 -3.30 9.61 -10.05
N LEU A 33 -2.44 9.45 -9.03
CA LEU A 33 -2.74 9.93 -7.68
C LEU A 33 -2.94 11.44 -7.61
N ARG A 34 -2.11 12.23 -8.33
CA ARG A 34 -2.32 13.68 -8.42
C ARG A 34 -3.65 14.04 -9.06
N ASN A 35 -3.99 13.37 -10.16
CA ASN A 35 -5.26 13.57 -10.87
C ASN A 35 -6.48 13.19 -10.02
N SER A 36 -6.32 12.29 -9.04
CA SER A 36 -7.33 11.96 -8.03
C SER A 36 -7.43 12.96 -6.88
N GLY A 37 -6.62 14.03 -6.88
CA GLY A 37 -6.67 15.10 -5.89
C GLY A 37 -5.66 14.98 -4.75
N TYR A 38 -4.76 13.97 -4.77
CA TYR A 38 -3.69 13.89 -3.78
C TYR A 38 -2.60 14.91 -4.05
N LYS A 39 -2.16 15.61 -3.00
CA LYS A 39 -0.98 16.49 -3.03
C LYS A 39 0.29 15.65 -2.92
N ASP A 40 1.41 16.18 -3.39
CA ASP A 40 2.72 15.50 -3.34
C ASP A 40 3.07 14.94 -1.97
N ARG A 41 2.78 15.69 -0.90
CA ARG A 41 3.00 15.20 0.47
C ARG A 41 2.21 13.93 0.77
N ALA A 42 0.92 13.90 0.42
CA ALA A 42 0.09 12.72 0.63
C ALA A 42 0.56 11.53 -0.22
N ILE A 43 1.05 11.78 -1.44
CA ILE A 43 1.60 10.72 -2.30
C ILE A 43 2.88 10.14 -1.69
N LEU A 44 3.76 10.99 -1.14
CA LEU A 44 4.94 10.55 -0.41
C LEU A 44 4.54 9.68 0.79
N ASP A 45 3.56 10.13 1.58
CA ASP A 45 3.07 9.38 2.75
C ASP A 45 2.48 8.01 2.32
N ILE A 46 1.68 7.96 1.25
CA ILE A 46 1.16 6.70 0.67
C ILE A 46 2.31 5.76 0.30
N ASN A 47 3.30 6.24 -0.46
CA ASN A 47 4.44 5.43 -0.90
C ASN A 47 5.24 4.89 0.29
N GLN A 48 5.53 5.73 1.29
CA GLN A 48 6.28 5.32 2.48
C GLN A 48 5.56 4.26 3.29
N ILE A 49 4.25 4.43 3.52
CA ILE A 49 3.44 3.46 4.27
C ILE A 49 3.41 2.12 3.54
N VAL A 50 3.14 2.12 2.22
CA VAL A 50 3.11 0.90 1.42
C VAL A 50 4.46 0.18 1.44
N ALA A 51 5.55 0.92 1.22
CA ALA A 51 6.90 0.35 1.24
C ALA A 51 7.27 -0.21 2.63
N TYR A 52 6.89 0.47 3.71
CA TYR A 52 7.12 0.02 5.08
C TYR A 52 6.41 -1.32 5.36
N PHE A 53 5.12 -1.43 5.03
CA PHE A 53 4.40 -2.70 5.19
C PHE A 53 4.98 -3.80 4.31
N ALA A 54 5.38 -3.48 3.08
CA ALA A 54 6.03 -4.46 2.22
C ALA A 54 7.37 -4.96 2.80
N TYR A 55 8.12 -4.12 3.53
CA TYR A 55 9.32 -4.55 4.26
C TYR A 55 8.97 -5.43 5.47
N VAL A 56 8.06 -4.98 6.33
CA VAL A 56 7.67 -5.71 7.54
C VAL A 56 7.05 -7.07 7.21
N ASN A 57 6.18 -7.14 6.20
CA ASN A 57 5.57 -8.40 5.76
C ASN A 57 6.65 -9.39 5.31
N ARG A 58 7.66 -8.94 4.54
CA ARG A 58 8.77 -9.81 4.12
C ARG A 58 9.61 -10.32 5.28
N LEU A 59 9.78 -9.51 6.34
CA LEU A 59 10.46 -9.97 7.56
C LEU A 59 9.62 -11.02 8.29
N ALA A 60 8.33 -10.74 8.51
CA ALA A 60 7.45 -11.64 9.23
C ALA A 60 7.29 -12.97 8.51
N ASP A 61 6.94 -12.94 7.22
CA ASP A 61 6.76 -14.12 6.39
C ASP A 61 8.08 -14.88 6.18
N GLY A 62 9.18 -14.15 5.96
CA GLY A 62 10.50 -14.74 5.72
C GLY A 62 11.09 -15.44 6.95
N LEU A 63 10.70 -15.03 8.15
CA LEU A 63 11.13 -15.63 9.42
C LEU A 63 10.09 -16.58 10.03
N GLY A 64 8.87 -16.64 9.47
CA GLY A 64 7.77 -17.45 10.02
C GLY A 64 7.25 -16.90 11.35
N VAL A 65 7.12 -15.58 11.48
CA VAL A 65 6.59 -14.95 12.69
C VAL A 65 5.09 -15.21 12.80
N ASP A 66 4.66 -15.85 13.88
CA ASP A 66 3.25 -16.09 14.18
C ASP A 66 2.56 -14.85 14.76
N LEU A 67 1.24 -14.76 14.54
CA LEU A 67 0.40 -13.78 15.21
C LEU A 67 0.35 -14.08 16.71
N GLU A 68 0.29 -13.02 17.53
CA GLU A 68 0.10 -13.19 18.96
C GLU A 68 -1.24 -13.86 19.30
N ASP A 69 -1.26 -14.65 20.38
CA ASP A 69 -2.41 -15.42 20.86
C ASP A 69 -3.68 -14.59 21.09
N PHE A 70 -3.55 -13.27 21.31
CA PHE A 70 -4.72 -12.42 21.50
C PHE A 70 -5.52 -12.19 20.22
N TRP A 71 -4.91 -12.34 19.04
CA TRP A 71 -5.62 -12.25 17.75
C TRP A 71 -6.39 -13.52 17.39
N THR A 72 -6.05 -14.65 18.00
CA THR A 72 -6.67 -15.97 17.72
C THR A 72 -7.77 -16.33 18.73
N LYS A 73 -7.77 -15.72 19.92
CA LYS A 73 -8.85 -15.85 20.90
C LYS A 73 -10.04 -14.96 20.49
N LYS A 74 -11.06 -15.60 19.91
CA LYS A 74 -12.40 -15.00 19.72
C LYS A 74 -13.13 -14.82 21.04
#